data_AF-T0ZDI9-F1
#
_entry.id   AF-T0ZDI9-F1
#
_cell.length_a   1.000
_cell.length_b   1.000
_cell.length_c   1.000
_cell.angle_alpha   90.00
_cell.angle_beta   90.00
_cell.angle_gamma   90.00
#
_symmetry.space_group_name_H-M   'P 1'
#
loop_
_entity.id
_entity.type
_entity.pdbx_description
1 polymer ?
#
loop_
_entity_poly.entity_id
_entity_poly.type
_entity_poly.pdbx_seq_one_letter_code
_entity_poly.pdbx_strand_id
1 'polypeptide(L)'
;MKVSEAARDAQPIATTADKKSAGARPCISADFLFRNLSAAVAMFVAISLLGILVALWSEGWDALHHFGWKFLVTTSWNPVSEHFGALVFIVGTLISSAIALIIAVPVSFGIALFISEMAPRWLRNSVSAAIELLAAIPSIIYGMWGLLVFAPWFGNFEPWINDHLGAIPGIGLLFQGPPMGIGMLSAGIVLGIMIIP
;
A
#
# COMPACT_ATOMS: atom_id res chain seq x y z
N MET A 1 56.01 62.39 12.79
CA MET A 1 55.69 61.93 11.42
C MET A 1 56.58 60.71 11.16
N LYS A 2 56.17 59.53 11.64
CA LYS A 2 55.73 58.38 10.82
C LYS A 2 56.80 57.91 9.82
N VAL A 3 57.53 56.84 10.14
CA VAL A 3 57.41 55.44 9.65
C VAL A 3 58.81 54.82 9.59
N SER A 4 58.99 53.62 10.14
CA SER A 4 59.59 52.46 9.46
C SER A 4 60.01 51.39 10.47
N GLU A 5 59.20 50.33 10.52
CA GLU A 5 59.50 48.94 10.85
C GLU A 5 60.90 48.62 11.41
N ALA A 6 60.95 48.33 12.71
CA ALA A 6 61.94 47.41 13.28
C ALA A 6 61.32 46.01 13.27
N ALA A 7 61.85 45.15 12.40
CA ALA A 7 61.53 43.73 12.35
C ALA A 7 61.80 43.07 13.71
N ARG A 8 60.73 42.58 14.35
CA ARG A 8 60.80 41.67 15.50
C ARG A 8 59.93 40.46 15.20
N ASP A 9 60.56 39.31 15.37
CA ASP A 9 59.96 38.03 15.77
C ASP A 9 58.82 37.48 14.89
N ALA A 10 59.22 36.84 13.80
CA ALA A 10 58.40 35.80 13.16
C ALA A 10 59.05 34.43 13.40
N GLN A 11 58.76 33.83 14.56
CA GLN A 11 58.81 32.37 14.66
C GLN A 11 57.73 31.80 13.73
N PRO A 12 58.04 30.84 12.84
CA PRO A 12 57.00 30.21 12.05
C PRO A 12 56.17 29.33 12.99
N ILE A 13 54.92 29.75 13.23
CA ILE A 13 53.89 28.88 13.82
C ILE A 13 53.79 27.68 12.90
N ALA A 14 54.23 26.53 13.38
CA ALA A 14 54.02 25.25 12.74
C ALA A 14 52.53 25.08 12.49
N THR A 15 52.11 25.35 11.25
CA THR A 15 50.81 24.94 10.73
C THR A 15 50.87 23.41 10.74
N THR A 16 50.21 22.81 11.72
CA THR A 16 49.88 21.39 11.70
C THR A 16 49.16 21.14 10.38
N ALA A 17 49.84 20.46 9.47
CA ALA A 17 49.29 20.03 8.21
C ALA A 17 48.07 19.16 8.52
N ASP A 18 46.89 19.76 8.38
CA ASP A 18 45.64 19.03 8.38
C ASP A 18 45.71 18.04 7.22
N LYS A 19 45.62 16.76 7.58
CA LYS A 19 45.80 15.65 6.66
C LYS A 19 44.67 15.74 5.66
N LYS A 20 45.00 16.11 4.41
CA LYS A 20 44.17 15.87 3.23
C LYS A 20 43.50 14.51 3.38
N SER A 21 42.20 14.51 3.65
CA SER A 21 41.36 13.33 3.53
C SER A 21 41.46 12.91 2.06
N ALA A 22 42.28 11.89 1.82
CA ALA A 22 42.49 11.33 0.50
C ALA A 22 41.11 10.96 -0.07
N GLY A 23 40.71 11.66 -1.13
CA GLY A 23 39.55 11.28 -1.93
C GLY A 23 39.75 9.84 -2.38
N ALA A 24 38.92 8.95 -1.84
CA ALA A 24 38.87 7.56 -2.25
C ALA A 24 38.56 7.56 -3.76
N ARG A 25 39.51 7.10 -4.57
CA ARG A 25 39.29 6.88 -5.99
C ARG A 25 38.19 5.81 -6.10
N PRO A 26 37.08 6.04 -6.85
CA PRO A 26 36.15 4.96 -7.13
C PRO A 26 36.94 3.89 -7.88
N CYS A 27 37.11 2.73 -7.26
CA CYS A 27 37.77 1.62 -7.91
C CYS A 27 36.79 1.10 -8.97
N ILE A 28 37.19 1.16 -10.23
CA ILE A 28 36.41 0.73 -11.42
C ILE A 28 35.77 -0.66 -11.21
N SER A 29 36.40 -1.52 -10.40
CA SER A 29 35.91 -2.85 -10.02
C SER A 29 34.68 -2.84 -9.09
N ALA A 30 34.60 -1.91 -8.13
CA ALA A 30 33.43 -1.80 -7.25
C ALA A 30 32.21 -1.29 -8.02
N ASP A 31 32.40 -0.31 -8.91
CA ASP A 31 31.32 0.20 -9.76
C ASP A 31 30.82 -0.88 -10.74
N PHE A 32 31.72 -1.68 -11.30
CA PHE A 32 31.38 -2.81 -12.16
C PHE A 32 30.63 -3.91 -11.39
N LEU A 33 31.10 -4.27 -10.19
CA LEU A 33 30.47 -5.26 -9.33
C LEU A 33 29.07 -4.80 -8.90
N PHE A 34 28.94 -3.55 -8.46
CA PHE A 34 27.66 -2.97 -8.07
C PHE A 34 26.68 -2.92 -9.23
N ARG A 35 27.13 -2.51 -10.43
CA ARG A 35 26.32 -2.48 -11.64
C ARG A 35 25.83 -3.89 -12.03
N ASN A 36 26.72 -4.88 -12.05
CA ASN A 36 26.35 -6.24 -12.42
C ASN A 36 25.44 -6.90 -11.36
N LEU A 37 25.68 -6.67 -10.07
CA LEU A 37 24.82 -7.19 -9.01
C LEU A 37 23.43 -6.56 -9.07
N SER A 38 23.35 -5.24 -9.24
CA SER A 38 22.08 -4.53 -9.39
C SER A 38 21.34 -4.98 -10.64
N ALA A 39 22.04 -5.17 -11.76
CA ALA A 39 21.46 -5.72 -12.98
C ALA A 39 20.98 -7.16 -12.80
N ALA A 40 21.71 -8.00 -12.07
CA ALA A 40 21.32 -9.37 -11.77
C ALA A 40 20.06 -9.42 -10.90
N VAL A 41 19.97 -8.57 -9.86
CA VAL A 41 18.77 -8.46 -9.02
C VAL A 41 17.58 -7.94 -9.84
N ALA A 42 17.78 -6.90 -10.66
CA ALA A 42 16.72 -6.38 -11.53
C ALA A 42 16.23 -7.45 -12.52
N MET A 43 17.15 -8.22 -13.12
CA MET A 43 16.83 -9.32 -14.01
C MET A 43 16.10 -10.45 -13.27
N PHE A 44 16.52 -10.79 -12.05
CA PHE A 44 15.86 -11.79 -11.21
C PHE A 44 14.43 -11.38 -10.86
N VAL A 45 14.20 -10.12 -10.49
CA VAL A 45 12.85 -9.59 -10.24
C VAL A 45 12.02 -9.65 -11.52
N ALA A 46 12.56 -9.23 -12.66
CA ALA A 46 11.86 -9.29 -13.94
C ALA A 46 11.50 -10.73 -14.36
N ILE A 47 12.42 -11.70 -14.18
CA ILE A 47 12.16 -13.12 -14.44
C ILE A 47 11.12 -13.66 -13.47
N SER A 48 11.17 -13.27 -12.20
CA SER A 48 10.19 -13.69 -11.19
C SER A 48 8.79 -13.19 -11.55
N LEU A 49 8.66 -11.93 -11.97
CA LEU A 49 7.40 -11.37 -12.46
C LEU A 49 6.89 -12.12 -13.70
N LEU A 50 7.78 -12.43 -14.65
CA LEU A 50 7.43 -13.25 -15.82
C LEU A 50 6.96 -14.65 -15.40
N GLY A 51 7.64 -15.29 -14.45
CA GLY A 51 7.27 -16.59 -13.91
C GLY A 51 5.90 -16.58 -13.25
N ILE A 52 5.58 -15.55 -12.46
CA ILE A 52 4.25 -15.35 -11.88
C ILE A 52 3.19 -15.18 -12.97
N LEU A 53 3.46 -14.40 -14.02
CA LEU A 53 2.53 -14.23 -15.14
C LEU A 53 2.26 -15.55 -15.86
N VAL A 54 3.31 -16.34 -16.13
CA VAL A 54 3.16 -17.65 -16.77
C VAL A 54 2.39 -18.61 -15.86
N ALA A 55 2.66 -18.64 -14.56
CA ALA A 55 1.96 -19.49 -13.60
C ALA A 55 0.47 -19.13 -13.50
N LEU A 56 0.14 -17.84 -13.40
CA LEU A 56 -1.25 -17.37 -13.40
C LEU A 56 -1.97 -17.73 -14.70
N TRP A 57 -1.28 -17.64 -15.84
CA TRP A 57 -1.84 -18.03 -17.12
C TRP A 57 -2.09 -19.54 -17.20
N SER A 58 -1.12 -20.37 -16.81
CA SER A 58 -1.28 -21.83 -16.86
C SER A 58 -2.36 -22.31 -15.91
N GLU A 59 -2.34 -21.88 -14.65
CA GLU A 59 -3.32 -22.31 -13.65
C GLU A 59 -4.72 -21.77 -13.98
N GLY A 60 -4.83 -20.52 -14.44
CA GLY A 60 -6.09 -19.95 -14.88
C GLY A 60 -6.67 -20.68 -16.09
N TRP A 61 -5.83 -21.09 -17.04
CA TRP A 61 -6.26 -21.85 -18.22
C TRP A 61 -6.75 -23.25 -17.85
N ASP A 62 -6.04 -23.95 -16.96
CA ASP A 62 -6.43 -25.28 -16.47
C ASP A 62 -7.77 -25.23 -15.73
N ALA A 63 -7.98 -24.21 -14.88
CA ALA A 63 -9.26 -24.01 -14.21
C ALA A 63 -10.42 -23.80 -15.20
N LEU A 64 -10.20 -23.00 -16.26
CA LEU A 64 -11.21 -22.78 -17.30
C LEU A 64 -11.47 -24.04 -18.13
N HIS A 65 -10.46 -24.88 -18.37
CA HIS A 65 -10.64 -26.16 -19.08
C HIS A 65 -11.42 -27.16 -18.23
N HIS A 66 -11.14 -27.22 -16.93
CA HIS A 66 -11.75 -28.18 -16.03
C HIS A 66 -13.22 -27.84 -15.74
N PHE A 67 -13.52 -26.57 -15.46
CA PHE A 67 -14.87 -26.12 -15.09
C PHE A 67 -15.68 -25.51 -16.25
N GLY A 68 -15.04 -25.25 -17.38
CA GLY A 68 -15.64 -24.64 -18.57
C GLY A 68 -16.08 -23.19 -18.37
N TRP A 69 -16.69 -22.60 -19.40
CA TRP A 69 -17.19 -21.22 -19.37
C TRP A 69 -18.22 -20.93 -18.26
N LYS A 70 -18.94 -21.96 -17.80
CA LYS A 70 -19.92 -21.83 -16.71
C LYS A 70 -19.25 -21.39 -15.41
N PHE A 71 -17.98 -21.73 -15.19
CA PHE A 71 -17.19 -21.29 -14.04
C PHE A 71 -17.30 -19.78 -13.77
N LEU A 72 -17.27 -18.96 -14.82
CA LEU A 72 -17.30 -17.50 -14.71
C LEU A 72 -18.65 -16.94 -14.27
N VAL A 73 -19.74 -17.69 -14.47
CA VAL A 73 -21.12 -17.26 -14.19
C VAL A 73 -21.71 -18.00 -12.99
N THR A 74 -21.10 -19.11 -12.58
CA THR A 74 -21.52 -19.90 -11.43
C THR A 74 -21.22 -19.16 -10.13
N THR A 75 -22.21 -19.08 -9.25
CA THR A 75 -22.09 -18.48 -7.91
C THR A 75 -21.78 -19.48 -6.80
N SER A 76 -21.97 -20.78 -7.05
CA SER A 76 -21.76 -21.81 -6.03
C SER A 76 -20.28 -22.09 -5.83
N TRP A 77 -19.86 -22.08 -4.57
CA TRP A 77 -18.55 -22.55 -4.13
C TRP A 77 -18.75 -23.71 -3.15
N ASN A 78 -18.55 -24.94 -3.60
CA ASN A 78 -18.67 -26.15 -2.80
C ASN A 78 -17.43 -27.04 -2.98
N PRO A 79 -16.48 -27.00 -2.02
CA PRO A 79 -15.26 -27.80 -2.09
C PRO A 79 -15.51 -29.30 -1.84
N VAL A 80 -16.63 -29.68 -1.21
CA VAL A 80 -16.97 -31.09 -0.95
C VAL A 80 -17.42 -31.79 -2.23
N SER A 81 -18.19 -31.09 -3.07
CA SER A 81 -18.66 -31.62 -4.35
C SER A 81 -17.78 -31.21 -5.53
N GLU A 82 -16.62 -30.59 -5.29
CA GLU A 82 -15.73 -30.02 -6.32
C GLU A 82 -16.44 -29.09 -7.32
N HIS A 83 -17.45 -28.35 -6.85
CA HIS A 83 -18.16 -27.36 -7.67
C HIS A 83 -17.65 -25.96 -7.33
N PHE A 84 -16.91 -25.37 -8.25
CA PHE A 84 -16.33 -24.04 -8.07
C PHE A 84 -16.91 -23.04 -9.06
N GLY A 85 -17.12 -21.82 -8.58
CA GLY A 85 -17.64 -20.70 -9.36
C GLY A 85 -16.88 -19.42 -9.02
N ALA A 86 -16.48 -18.68 -10.05
CA ALA A 86 -15.70 -17.45 -9.91
C ALA A 86 -16.56 -16.21 -9.72
N LEU A 87 -17.85 -16.25 -10.07
CA LEU A 87 -18.68 -15.05 -10.17
C LEU A 87 -18.73 -14.27 -8.85
N VAL A 88 -18.86 -14.97 -7.72
CA VAL A 88 -18.92 -14.33 -6.39
C VAL A 88 -17.60 -13.63 -6.06
N PHE A 89 -16.45 -14.20 -6.41
CA PHE A 89 -15.15 -13.57 -6.17
C PHE A 89 -14.92 -12.37 -7.10
N ILE A 90 -15.28 -12.49 -8.38
CA ILE A 90 -15.17 -11.39 -9.35
C ILE A 90 -16.06 -10.23 -8.93
N VAL A 91 -17.34 -10.48 -8.68
CA VAL A 91 -18.30 -9.43 -8.31
C VAL A 91 -17.97 -8.88 -6.93
N GLY A 92 -17.62 -9.72 -5.96
CA GLY A 92 -17.26 -9.29 -4.62
C GLY A 92 -16.02 -8.38 -4.61
N THR A 93 -14.99 -8.71 -5.39
CA THR A 93 -13.79 -7.86 -5.51
C THR A 93 -14.09 -6.55 -6.22
N LEU A 94 -14.88 -6.55 -7.30
CA LEU A 94 -15.28 -5.33 -8.01
C LEU A 94 -16.10 -4.39 -7.12
N ILE A 95 -17.09 -4.92 -6.40
CA ILE A 95 -17.95 -4.10 -5.52
C ILE A 95 -17.15 -3.55 -4.34
N SER A 96 -16.39 -4.40 -3.64
CA SER A 96 -15.60 -3.96 -2.49
C SER A 96 -14.53 -2.94 -2.86
N SER A 97 -13.83 -3.14 -3.99
CA SER A 97 -12.86 -2.16 -4.49
C SER A 97 -13.52 -0.86 -4.94
N ALA A 98 -14.69 -0.91 -5.59
CA ALA A 98 -15.43 0.28 -5.98
C ALA A 98 -15.85 1.11 -4.74
N ILE A 99 -16.40 0.46 -3.72
CA ILE A 99 -16.75 1.12 -2.44
C ILE A 99 -15.51 1.74 -1.81
N ALA A 100 -14.41 0.98 -1.73
CA ALA A 100 -13.16 1.44 -1.16
C ALA A 100 -12.63 2.69 -1.88
N LEU A 101 -12.64 2.71 -3.22
CA LEU A 101 -12.18 3.85 -4.02
C LEU A 101 -13.09 5.07 -3.87
N ILE A 102 -14.41 4.89 -3.86
CA ILE A 102 -15.38 5.98 -3.68
C ILE A 102 -15.13 6.71 -2.36
N ILE A 103 -14.75 5.99 -1.30
CA ILE A 103 -14.47 6.56 0.02
C ILE A 103 -13.04 7.09 0.11
N ALA A 104 -12.06 6.27 -0.27
CA ALA A 104 -10.66 6.58 -0.03
C ALA A 104 -10.16 7.72 -0.92
N VAL A 105 -10.53 7.77 -2.20
CA VAL A 105 -10.04 8.80 -3.13
C VAL A 105 -10.33 10.24 -2.65
N PRO A 106 -11.59 10.63 -2.33
CA PRO A 106 -11.86 11.99 -1.88
C PRO A 106 -11.21 12.30 -0.53
N VAL A 107 -11.14 11.33 0.39
CA VAL A 107 -10.52 11.50 1.71
C VAL A 107 -9.01 11.69 1.58
N SER A 108 -8.32 10.81 0.86
CA SER A 108 -6.88 10.89 0.62
C SER A 108 -6.50 12.17 -0.11
N PHE A 109 -7.30 12.60 -1.09
CA PHE A 109 -7.07 13.86 -1.78
C PHE A 109 -7.25 15.07 -0.84
N GLY A 110 -8.26 15.04 0.04
CA GLY A 110 -8.46 16.06 1.07
C GLY A 110 -7.30 16.14 2.06
N ILE A 111 -6.80 14.99 2.53
CA ILE A 111 -5.63 14.91 3.41
C ILE A 111 -4.39 15.48 2.70
N ALA A 112 -4.15 15.08 1.45
CA ALA A 112 -3.02 15.56 0.67
C ALA A 112 -3.04 17.08 0.49
N LEU A 113 -4.18 17.65 0.09
CA LEU A 113 -4.36 19.10 -0.07
C LEU A 113 -4.21 19.84 1.26
N PHE A 114 -4.76 19.30 2.35
CA PHE A 114 -4.62 19.91 3.66
C PHE A 114 -3.16 19.98 4.09
N ILE A 115 -2.40 18.90 3.95
CA ILE A 115 -0.98 18.82 4.32
C ILE A 115 -0.10 19.68 3.39
N SER A 116 -0.45 19.81 2.11
CA SER A 116 0.34 20.57 1.14
C SER A 116 0.09 22.07 1.21
N GLU A 117 -1.15 22.51 1.32
CA GLU A 117 -1.53 23.92 1.16
C GLU A 117 -1.99 24.60 2.46
N MET A 118 -2.63 23.87 3.37
CA MET A 118 -3.32 24.48 4.52
C MET A 118 -2.61 24.27 5.86
N ALA A 119 -1.85 23.19 6.02
CA ALA A 119 -1.34 22.76 7.31
C ALA A 119 -0.16 23.64 7.80
N PRO A 120 -0.20 24.12 9.06
CA PRO A 120 0.94 24.81 9.65
C PRO A 120 2.12 23.84 9.83
N ARG A 121 3.36 24.38 9.78
CA ARG A 121 4.60 23.58 9.74
C ARG A 121 4.71 22.51 10.83
N TRP A 122 4.23 22.77 12.04
CA TRP A 122 4.26 21.82 13.15
C TRP A 122 3.30 20.64 12.93
N LEU A 123 2.09 20.93 12.44
CA LEU A 123 1.07 19.91 12.19
C LEU A 123 1.43 19.04 10.99
N ARG A 124 2.00 19.65 9.95
CA ARG A 124 2.49 18.93 8.77
C ARG A 124 3.43 17.79 9.15
N ASN A 125 4.44 18.08 9.98
CA ASN A 125 5.43 17.09 10.37
C ASN A 125 4.84 15.97 11.21
N SER A 126 3.97 16.28 12.18
CA SER A 126 3.32 15.27 13.02
C SER A 126 2.35 14.38 12.24
N VAL A 127 1.54 14.97 11.35
CA VAL A 127 0.57 14.22 10.54
C VAL A 127 1.30 13.36 9.50
N SER A 128 2.31 13.89 8.81
CA SER A 128 3.12 13.09 7.89
C SER A 128 3.82 11.92 8.59
N ALA A 129 4.36 12.13 9.80
CA ALA A 129 4.95 11.04 10.58
C ALA A 129 3.88 10.00 10.98
N ALA A 130 2.67 10.42 11.34
CA ALA A 130 1.58 9.49 11.66
C ALA A 130 1.15 8.66 10.44
N ILE A 131 1.05 9.27 9.26
CA ILE A 131 0.78 8.63 7.97
C ILE A 131 1.88 7.60 7.65
N GLU A 132 3.15 7.98 7.78
CA GLU A 132 4.28 7.06 7.54
C GLU A 132 4.25 5.86 8.50
N LEU A 133 3.89 6.09 9.77
CA LEU A 133 3.71 5.02 10.75
C LEU A 133 2.48 4.14 10.45
N LEU A 134 1.38 4.73 9.98
CA LEU A 134 0.15 4.02 9.59
C LEU A 134 0.41 3.11 8.39
N ALA A 135 1.19 3.58 7.41
CA ALA A 135 1.61 2.84 6.22
C ALA A 135 2.60 1.70 6.55
N ALA A 136 3.31 1.79 7.68
CA ALA A 136 4.21 0.73 8.14
C ALA A 136 3.48 -0.45 8.80
N ILE A 137 2.18 -0.29 9.14
CA ILE A 137 1.40 -1.36 9.75
C ILE A 137 1.15 -2.47 8.72
N PRO A 138 1.47 -3.75 9.04
CA PRO A 138 1.19 -4.87 8.15
C PRO A 138 -0.29 -4.96 7.78
N SER A 139 -0.59 -5.21 6.50
CA SER A 139 -1.97 -5.29 5.98
C SER A 139 -2.84 -6.33 6.70
N ILE A 140 -2.24 -7.43 7.18
CA ILE A 140 -2.94 -8.48 7.94
C ILE A 140 -3.55 -7.95 9.24
N ILE A 141 -2.94 -6.94 9.87
CA ILE A 141 -3.45 -6.34 11.11
C ILE A 141 -4.76 -5.63 10.85
N TYR A 142 -4.84 -4.82 9.79
CA TYR A 142 -6.09 -4.17 9.39
C TYR A 142 -7.16 -5.18 9.00
N GLY A 143 -6.80 -6.28 8.33
CA GLY A 143 -7.74 -7.35 8.00
C GLY A 143 -8.32 -8.03 9.24
N MET A 144 -7.46 -8.41 10.19
CA MET A 144 -7.87 -9.02 11.45
C MET A 144 -8.66 -8.06 12.34
N TRP A 145 -8.26 -6.79 12.43
CA TRP A 145 -9.03 -5.75 13.11
C TRP A 145 -10.41 -5.55 12.45
N GLY A 146 -10.44 -5.54 11.13
CA GLY A 146 -11.66 -5.45 10.33
C GLY A 146 -12.65 -6.56 10.68
N LEU A 147 -12.17 -7.80 10.79
CA LEU A 147 -12.98 -8.97 11.10
C LEU A 147 -13.36 -9.05 12.58
N LEU A 148 -12.43 -8.79 13.50
CA LEU A 148 -12.63 -9.06 14.93
C LEU A 148 -13.23 -7.88 15.71
N VAL A 149 -13.05 -6.65 15.22
CA VAL A 149 -13.46 -5.44 15.94
C VAL A 149 -14.48 -4.66 15.13
N PHE A 150 -14.15 -4.31 13.89
CA PHE A 150 -15.01 -3.48 13.06
C PHE A 150 -16.28 -4.22 12.64
N ALA A 151 -16.20 -5.46 12.16
CA ALA A 151 -17.37 -6.22 11.73
C ALA A 151 -18.40 -6.44 12.86
N PRO A 152 -18.03 -6.88 14.09
CA PRO A 152 -19.00 -7.00 15.19
C PRO A 152 -19.61 -5.65 15.59
N TRP A 153 -18.80 -4.58 15.60
CA TRP A 153 -19.31 -3.24 15.90
C TRP A 153 -20.29 -2.76 14.82
N PHE A 154 -19.93 -2.92 13.55
CA PHE A 154 -20.74 -2.53 12.40
C PHE A 154 -22.01 -3.37 12.27
N GLY A 155 -21.95 -4.67 12.60
CA GLY A 155 -23.10 -5.56 12.62
C GLY A 155 -24.20 -5.14 13.60
N ASN A 156 -23.89 -4.38 14.66
CA ASN A 156 -24.91 -3.77 15.53
C ASN A 156 -25.60 -2.57 14.88
N PHE A 157 -24.93 -1.88 13.95
CA PHE A 157 -25.43 -0.71 13.24
C PHE A 157 -26.08 -1.06 11.89
N GLU A 158 -25.70 -2.21 11.32
CA GLU A 158 -26.18 -2.73 10.05
C GLU A 158 -27.72 -2.87 9.97
N PRO A 159 -28.46 -3.33 11.01
CA PRO A 159 -29.92 -3.37 10.98
C PRO A 159 -30.55 -1.99 10.76
N TRP A 160 -30.04 -0.97 11.45
CA TRP A 160 -30.53 0.41 11.28
C TRP A 160 -30.31 0.91 9.86
N ILE A 161 -29.14 0.62 9.27
CA ILE A 161 -28.86 0.98 7.87
C ILE A 161 -29.80 0.21 6.94
N ASN A 162 -29.97 -1.10 7.14
CA ASN A 162 -30.80 -1.92 6.26
C ASN A 162 -32.27 -1.50 6.30
N ASP A 163 -32.78 -1.10 7.47
CA ASP A 163 -34.16 -0.60 7.62
C ASP A 163 -34.41 0.70 6.85
N HIS A 164 -33.39 1.56 6.68
CA HIS A 164 -33.53 2.86 6.01
C HIS A 164 -33.06 2.87 4.54
N LEU A 165 -32.01 2.11 4.23
CA LEU A 165 -31.33 2.09 2.92
C LEU A 165 -31.51 0.77 2.18
N GLY A 166 -31.97 -0.30 2.85
CA GLY A 166 -32.22 -1.62 2.24
C GLY A 166 -33.40 -1.66 1.28
N ALA A 167 -34.34 -0.71 1.40
CA ALA A 167 -35.47 -0.55 0.48
C ALA A 167 -35.07 0.02 -0.89
N ILE A 168 -33.84 0.54 -1.05
CA ILE A 168 -33.38 1.14 -2.30
C ILE A 168 -32.84 0.03 -3.24
N PRO A 169 -33.43 -0.16 -4.43
CA PRO A 169 -32.94 -1.15 -5.39
C PRO A 169 -31.50 -0.81 -5.82
N GLY A 170 -30.62 -1.81 -5.81
CA GLY A 170 -29.18 -1.65 -6.10
C GLY A 170 -28.33 -1.46 -4.84
N ILE A 171 -28.74 -0.58 -3.92
CA ILE A 171 -28.03 -0.35 -2.65
C ILE A 171 -28.31 -1.47 -1.66
N GLY A 172 -29.55 -1.98 -1.60
CA GLY A 172 -29.92 -3.10 -0.73
C GLY A 172 -29.07 -4.37 -0.97
N LEU A 173 -28.56 -4.58 -2.19
CA LEU A 173 -27.65 -5.70 -2.50
C LEU A 173 -26.32 -5.63 -1.71
N LEU A 174 -25.89 -4.44 -1.28
CA LEU A 174 -24.69 -4.27 -0.44
C LEU A 174 -24.91 -4.71 1.01
N PHE A 175 -26.18 -4.80 1.42
CA PHE A 175 -26.66 -5.15 2.77
C PHE A 175 -27.40 -6.50 2.79
N GLN A 176 -27.42 -7.23 1.67
CA GLN A 176 -28.06 -8.55 1.58
C GLN A 176 -27.08 -9.63 2.08
N GLY A 177 -27.33 -10.13 3.28
CA GLY A 177 -26.58 -11.20 3.92
C GLY A 177 -26.99 -11.35 5.39
N PRO A 178 -26.49 -12.38 6.11
CA PRO A 178 -26.64 -12.44 7.57
C PRO A 178 -26.05 -11.16 8.19
N PRO A 179 -26.76 -10.47 9.10
CA PRO A 179 -26.31 -9.23 9.74
C PRO A 179 -25.21 -9.52 10.78
N MET A 180 -24.08 -10.00 10.29
CA MET A 180 -22.89 -10.35 11.06
C MET A 180 -21.79 -9.29 10.87
N GLY A 181 -22.06 -8.22 10.12
CA GLY A 181 -21.07 -7.20 9.77
C GLY A 181 -19.96 -7.69 8.84
N ILE A 182 -20.08 -8.88 8.24
CA ILE A 182 -19.15 -9.45 7.24
C ILE A 182 -19.78 -9.32 5.84
N GLY A 183 -20.34 -8.14 5.54
CA GLY A 183 -20.95 -7.81 4.27
C GLY A 183 -19.97 -7.18 3.28
N MET A 184 -20.42 -6.98 2.03
CA MET A 184 -19.60 -6.31 1.01
C MET A 184 -19.26 -4.86 1.39
N LEU A 185 -20.17 -4.16 2.09
CA LEU A 185 -19.93 -2.80 2.56
C LEU A 185 -18.83 -2.74 3.61
N SER A 186 -18.86 -3.61 4.62
CA SER A 186 -17.85 -3.59 5.68
C SER A 186 -16.47 -3.95 5.14
N ALA A 187 -16.39 -4.94 4.24
CA ALA A 187 -15.17 -5.27 3.53
C ALA A 187 -14.64 -4.07 2.71
N GLY A 188 -15.51 -3.37 1.98
CA GLY A 188 -15.15 -2.17 1.23
C GLY A 188 -14.67 -1.01 2.11
N ILE A 189 -15.28 -0.80 3.29
CA ILE A 189 -14.84 0.23 4.25
C ILE A 189 -13.46 -0.12 4.81
N VAL A 190 -13.25 -1.36 5.26
CA VAL A 190 -11.95 -1.81 5.78
C VAL A 190 -10.86 -1.68 4.71
N LEU A 191 -11.15 -2.10 3.47
CA LEU A 191 -10.25 -1.91 2.34
C LEU A 191 -10.00 -0.42 2.06
N GLY A 192 -11.01 0.43 2.17
CA GLY A 192 -10.87 1.88 2.05
C GLY A 192 -9.92 2.47 3.09
N ILE A 193 -10.01 2.03 4.34
CA ILE A 193 -9.08 2.44 5.42
C ILE A 193 -7.64 2.03 5.08
N MET A 194 -7.43 0.86 4.46
CA MET A 194 -6.11 0.43 4.01
C MET A 194 -5.55 1.26 2.84
N ILE A 195 -6.41 1.93 2.07
CA ILE A 195 -6.01 2.80 0.94
C ILE A 195 -5.72 4.23 1.41
N ILE A 196 -6.41 4.68 2.47
CA ILE A 196 -6.17 6.00 3.06
C ILE A 196 -4.72 6.03 3.59
N PRO A 197 -3.92 7.03 3.20
CA PRO A 197 -2.53 7.16 3.63
C PRO A 197 -2.43 7.44 5.13
#